data_AF-A0AAV4SDG5-F1
#
_entry.id   AF-A0AAV4SDG5-F1
#
_cell.length_a   1.000
_cell.length_b   1.000
_cell.length_c   1.000
_cell.angle_alpha   90.00
_cell.angle_beta   90.00
_cell.angle_gamma   90.00
#
_symmetry.space_group_name_H-M   'P 1'
#
loop_
_entity.id
_entity.type
_entity.pdbx_description
1 polymer ?
#
loop_
_entity_poly.entity_id
_entity_poly.type
_entity_poly.pdbx_seq_one_letter_code
_entity_poly.pdbx_strand_id
1 'polypeptide(L)'
;MLPIGGDGKTGKVLDIRGWDNESERSVANVTWSSGATNVYRLGHKGKVDLKYIQDAVGGYYYRDHLPILGQVEATCSKAPPGKTIQDLLLEIKFKY
;
A
#
# COMPACT_ATOMS: atom_id res chain seq x y z
N MET A 1 -25.78 10.48 9.75
CA MET A 1 -24.61 11.37 9.91
C MET A 1 -24.46 12.15 8.61
N LEU A 2 -24.71 13.47 8.61
CA LEU A 2 -24.54 14.28 7.39
C LEU A 2 -23.05 14.37 7.03
N PRO A 3 -22.66 14.37 5.74
CA PRO A 3 -21.26 14.51 5.35
C PRO A 3 -20.76 15.91 5.74
N ILE A 4 -20.00 15.97 6.83
CA ILE A 4 -19.21 17.13 7.24
C ILE A 4 -18.10 17.34 6.22
N GLY A 5 -18.40 17.92 5.05
CA GLY A 5 -17.41 18.06 3.97
C GLY A 5 -17.99 17.88 2.57
N GLY A 6 -19.18 18.45 2.33
CA GLY A 6 -19.82 18.44 1.01
C GLY A 6 -19.05 19.25 -0.05
N ASP A 7 -19.57 19.19 -1.28
CA ASP A 7 -18.95 19.76 -2.48
C ASP A 7 -18.47 21.21 -2.28
N GLY A 8 -17.22 21.47 -2.69
CA GLY A 8 -16.59 22.80 -2.62
C GLY A 8 -15.94 23.16 -1.30
N LYS A 9 -16.06 22.34 -0.25
CA LYS A 9 -15.30 22.53 0.99
C LYS A 9 -13.91 21.91 0.88
N THR A 10 -12.93 22.56 1.49
CA THR A 10 -11.54 22.10 1.54
C THR A 10 -11.13 21.73 2.96
N GLY A 11 -10.28 20.72 3.07
CA GLY A 11 -9.77 20.23 4.34
C GLY A 11 -8.32 19.79 4.22
N LYS A 12 -7.66 19.64 5.37
CA LYS A 12 -6.29 19.16 5.49
C LYS A 12 -6.30 17.71 5.95
N VAL A 13 -5.55 16.86 5.24
CA VAL A 13 -5.28 15.49 5.67
C VAL A 13 -4.32 15.53 6.87
N LEU A 14 -4.71 14.91 7.97
CA LEU A 14 -3.90 14.79 9.18
C LEU A 14 -3.05 13.53 9.17
N ASP A 15 -3.66 12.40 8.84
CA ASP A 15 -3.01 11.09 8.81
C ASP A 15 -3.62 10.19 7.72
N ILE A 16 -2.81 9.21 7.30
CA ILE A 16 -3.21 8.09 6.45
C ILE A 16 -3.01 6.82 7.26
N ARG A 17 -4.07 6.01 7.39
CA ARG A 17 -4.06 4.79 8.21
C ARG A 17 -4.92 3.69 7.59
N GLY A 18 -4.97 2.56 8.27
CA GLY A 18 -5.83 1.44 7.91
C GLY A 18 -7.30 1.63 8.30
N TRP A 19 -8.19 0.92 7.60
CA TRP A 19 -9.54 0.68 8.11
C TRP A 19 -9.45 -0.43 9.16
N ASP A 20 -9.36 -0.04 10.44
CA ASP A 20 -9.17 -0.94 11.58
C ASP A 20 -8.12 -2.03 11.27
N ASN A 21 -8.51 -3.31 11.37
CA ASN A 21 -7.66 -4.46 11.05
C ASN A 21 -7.91 -5.04 9.64
N GLU A 22 -8.74 -4.41 8.81
CA GLU A 22 -9.11 -4.93 7.49
C GLU A 22 -8.10 -4.57 6.39
N SER A 23 -7.46 -3.40 6.49
CA SER A 23 -6.60 -2.90 5.42
C SER A 23 -5.61 -1.89 5.95
N GLU A 24 -4.50 -1.71 5.24
CA GLU A 24 -3.49 -0.71 5.54
C GLU A 24 -3.60 0.48 4.58
N ARG A 25 -3.24 1.68 5.07
CA ARG A 25 -3.13 2.93 4.28
C ARG A 25 -4.31 3.20 3.33
N SER A 26 -5.53 2.85 3.75
CA SER A 26 -6.73 2.82 2.91
C SER A 26 -7.76 3.89 3.26
N VAL A 27 -7.50 4.67 4.32
CA VAL A 27 -8.33 5.79 4.78
C VAL A 27 -7.50 7.01 5.14
N ALA A 28 -8.13 8.19 5.09
CA ALA A 28 -7.58 9.46 5.53
C ALA A 28 -8.42 10.09 6.62
N ASN A 29 -7.75 10.62 7.64
CA ASN A 29 -8.34 11.52 8.61
C ASN A 29 -8.20 12.97 8.12
N VAL A 30 -9.32 13.69 7.98
CA VAL A 30 -9.34 15.06 7.44
C VAL A 30 -9.99 16.01 8.42
N THR A 31 -9.32 17.14 8.67
CA THR A 31 -9.91 18.29 9.32
C THR A 31 -10.32 19.32 8.28
N TRP A 32 -11.60 19.66 8.26
CA TRP A 32 -12.18 20.64 7.36
C TRP A 32 -11.95 22.07 7.87
N SER A 33 -12.07 23.04 6.97
CA SER A 33 -11.99 24.47 7.32
C SER A 33 -12.97 24.91 8.41
N SER A 34 -14.07 24.17 8.61
CA SER A 34 -15.03 24.40 9.69
C SER A 34 -14.58 23.89 11.06
N GLY A 35 -13.41 23.26 11.16
CA GLY A 35 -12.89 22.62 12.38
C GLY A 35 -13.43 21.21 12.64
N ALA A 36 -14.35 20.71 11.81
CA ALA A 36 -14.86 19.36 11.92
C ALA A 36 -13.84 18.35 11.39
N THR A 37 -13.74 17.18 12.03
CA THR A 37 -12.82 16.12 11.62
C THR A 37 -13.59 14.85 11.28
N ASN A 38 -13.20 14.16 10.21
CA ASN A 38 -13.80 12.89 9.81
C ASN A 38 -12.83 11.99 9.07
N VAL A 39 -13.21 10.71 8.95
CA VAL A 39 -12.44 9.68 8.24
C VAL A 39 -13.11 9.36 6.91
N TYR A 40 -12.30 9.26 5.86
CA TYR A 40 -12.73 9.03 4.47
C TYR A 40 -11.93 7.91 3.82
N ARG A 41 -12.53 7.21 2.85
CA ARG A 41 -11.85 6.13 2.13
C ARG A 41 -10.96 6.67 1.02
N LEU A 42 -9.82 6.03 0.85
CA LEU A 42 -8.82 6.30 -0.20
C LEU A 42 -8.43 5.02 -0.97
N GLY A 43 -9.34 4.06 -1.07
CA GLY A 43 -9.10 2.77 -1.72
C GLY A 43 -9.70 1.59 -0.97
N HIS A 44 -10.13 1.78 0.29
CA HIS A 44 -10.84 0.74 1.03
C HIS A 44 -12.08 0.25 0.24
N LYS A 45 -12.14 -1.06 -0.02
CA LYS A 45 -13.18 -1.70 -0.85
C LYS A 45 -13.31 -1.08 -2.26
N GLY A 46 -12.20 -0.55 -2.80
CA GLY A 46 -12.15 0.08 -4.12
C GLY A 46 -12.91 1.40 -4.20
N LYS A 47 -13.16 2.08 -3.07
CA LYS A 47 -13.87 3.37 -3.01
C LYS A 47 -12.94 4.49 -2.58
N VAL A 48 -13.14 5.66 -3.19
CA VAL A 48 -12.41 6.89 -2.91
C VAL A 48 -13.42 8.00 -2.68
N ASP A 49 -13.40 8.60 -1.49
CA ASP A 49 -14.36 9.61 -1.07
C ASP A 49 -13.82 11.05 -1.22
N LEU A 50 -12.51 11.21 -1.41
CA LEU A 50 -11.84 12.52 -1.47
C LEU A 50 -11.19 12.77 -2.83
N LYS A 51 -11.18 14.05 -3.24
CA LYS A 51 -10.42 14.54 -4.38
C LYS A 51 -9.37 15.53 -3.88
N TYR A 52 -8.10 15.31 -4.22
CA TYR A 52 -7.04 16.25 -3.87
C TYR A 52 -7.14 17.53 -4.72
N ILE A 53 -6.72 18.65 -4.13
CA ILE A 53 -6.56 19.95 -4.82
C ILE A 53 -5.08 20.33 -4.87
N GLN A 54 -4.34 20.02 -3.81
CA GLN A 54 -2.90 20.18 -3.69
C GLN A 54 -2.30 18.87 -3.20
N ASP A 55 -1.21 18.44 -3.81
CA ASP A 55 -0.47 17.25 -3.43
C ASP A 55 0.45 17.50 -2.23
N ALA A 56 0.73 16.42 -1.50
CA ALA A 56 1.73 16.40 -0.45
C ALA A 56 2.85 15.44 -0.84
N VAL A 57 4.04 15.65 -0.29
CA VAL A 57 5.18 14.75 -0.50
C VAL A 57 4.87 13.38 0.15
N GLY A 58 4.66 12.36 -0.69
CA GLY A 58 4.24 11.02 -0.28
C GLY A 58 5.37 10.03 0.03
N GLY A 59 6.60 10.51 0.17
CA GLY A 59 7.81 9.69 0.32
C GLY A 59 8.41 9.23 -1.01
N TYR A 60 9.43 8.38 -0.94
CA TYR A 60 10.18 7.88 -2.09
C TYR A 60 9.93 6.38 -2.30
N TYR A 61 9.95 5.95 -3.56
CA TYR A 61 9.84 4.54 -3.93
C TYR A 61 10.67 4.26 -5.20
N TYR A 62 11.10 3.01 -5.37
CA TYR A 62 11.79 2.57 -6.58
C TYR A 62 10.75 2.20 -7.63
N ARG A 63 10.48 3.11 -8.57
CA ARG A 63 9.47 2.94 -9.62
C ARG A 63 9.63 1.63 -10.38
N ASP A 64 10.86 1.31 -10.77
CA ASP A 64 11.17 0.14 -11.62
C ASP A 64 11.09 -1.20 -10.85
N HIS A 65 10.91 -1.16 -9.53
CA HIS A 65 10.74 -2.34 -8.69
C HIS A 65 9.26 -2.60 -8.31
N LEU A 66 8.33 -1.77 -8.77
CA LEU A 66 6.90 -1.98 -8.52
C LEU A 66 6.35 -3.04 -9.49
N PRO A 67 5.55 -4.00 -9.00
CA PRO A 67 4.90 -4.98 -9.88
C PRO A 67 3.90 -4.29 -10.80
N ILE A 68 3.78 -4.80 -12.03
CA ILE A 68 2.83 -4.29 -13.02
C ILE A 68 1.42 -4.78 -12.67
N LEU A 69 0.50 -3.84 -12.44
CA LEU A 69 -0.89 -4.17 -12.14
C LEU A 69 -1.55 -4.95 -13.29
N GLY A 70 -2.18 -6.08 -12.98
CA GLY A 70 -2.85 -6.93 -13.96
C GLY A 70 -1.94 -7.89 -14.71
N GLN A 71 -0.61 -7.78 -14.54
CA GLN A 71 0.31 -8.81 -14.97
C GLN A 71 0.48 -9.80 -13.82
N VAL A 72 -0.11 -10.99 -13.98
CA VAL A 72 0.27 -12.12 -13.13
C VAL A 72 1.69 -12.46 -13.55
N GLU A 73 2.69 -12.05 -12.79
CA GLU A 73 4.05 -12.50 -13.04
C GLU A 73 4.06 -14.03 -12.90
N ALA A 74 3.96 -14.72 -14.02
CA ALA A 74 4.27 -16.13 -14.14
C ALA A 74 5.79 -16.29 -14.07
N THR A 75 6.43 -15.83 -13.01
CA THR A 75 7.80 -16.14 -12.57
C THR A 75 8.10 -15.26 -11.35
N CYS A 76 7.80 -15.70 -10.12
CA CYS A 76 8.95 -16.21 -9.39
C CYS A 76 9.61 -17.27 -10.27
N SER A 77 10.66 -16.88 -11.00
CA SER A 77 11.64 -17.87 -11.43
C SER A 77 11.97 -18.57 -10.15
N LYS A 78 11.48 -19.81 -10.00
CA LYS A 78 11.83 -20.68 -8.89
C LYS A 78 13.32 -20.44 -8.71
N ALA A 79 13.72 -19.85 -7.58
CA ALA A 79 15.12 -19.95 -7.21
C ALA A 79 15.44 -21.44 -7.39
N PRO A 80 16.49 -21.82 -8.14
CA PRO A 80 16.85 -23.24 -8.22
C PRO A 80 16.81 -23.75 -6.79
N PRO A 81 16.04 -24.82 -6.49
CA PRO A 81 15.69 -25.19 -5.13
C PRO A 81 16.95 -25.05 -4.29
N GLY A 82 16.91 -24.10 -3.35
CA GLY A 82 18.11 -23.66 -2.65
C GLY A 82 18.77 -24.91 -2.10
N LYS A 83 20.00 -25.19 -2.56
CA LYS A 83 20.75 -26.36 -2.10
C LYS A 83 20.72 -26.34 -0.59
N THR A 84 20.11 -27.37 0.00
CA THR A 84 20.07 -27.51 1.45
C THR A 84 21.49 -27.82 1.93
N ILE A 85 21.73 -27.65 3.23
CA ILE A 85 23.02 -28.03 3.84
C ILE A 85 23.33 -29.51 3.56
N GLN A 86 22.31 -30.37 3.39
CA GLN A 86 22.51 -31.76 3.02
C GLN A 86 22.98 -31.94 1.56
N ASP A 87 22.45 -31.16 0.63
CA ASP A 87 22.88 -31.18 -0.78
C ASP A 87 24.34 -30.76 -0.93
N LEU A 88 24.77 -29.75 -0.15
CA LEU A 88 26.17 -29.32 -0.07
C LEU A 88 27.07 -30.37 0.59
N LEU A 89 26.60 -31.03 1.66
CA LEU A 89 27.33 -32.12 2.33
C LEU A 89 27.49 -33.35 1.43
N LEU A 90 26.54 -33.64 0.54
CA LEU A 90 26.62 -34.75 -0.40
C LEU A 90 27.63 -34.47 -1.53
N GLU A 91 27.65 -33.26 -2.07
CA GLU A 91 28.60 -32.82 -3.10
C GLU A 91 30.05 -32.81 -2.59
N ILE A 92 30.26 -32.50 -1.31
CA ILE A 92 31.58 -32.58 -0.65
C ILE A 92 32.02 -34.04 -0.43
N LYS A 93 31.08 -35.00 -0.32
CA LYS A 93 31.39 -36.39 0.02
C LYS A 93 31.80 -37.30 -1.14
N PHE A 94 31.78 -36.83 -2.39
CA PHE A 94 32.13 -37.65 -3.57
C PHE A 94 33.23 -37.06 -4.45
N LYS A 95 34.10 -36.22 -3.89
CA LYS A 95 35.40 -35.96 -4.53
C LYS A 95 36.43 -36.91 -3.94
N TYR A 96 36.79 -37.89 -4.77
CA TYR A 96 37.71 -39.04 -4.58
C TYR A 96 37.07 -40.30 -3.98
#